data_AF-A0A955J4U8-F1
#
_entry.id   AF-A0A955J4U8-F1
#
_cell.length_a   1.000
_cell.length_b   1.000
_cell.length_c   1.000
_cell.angle_alpha   90.00
_cell.angle_beta   90.00
_cell.angle_gamma   90.00
#
_symmetry.space_group_name_H-M   'P 1'
#
loop_
_entity.id
_entity.type
_entity.pdbx_description
1 polymer ?
#
loop_
_entity_poly.entity_id
_entity_poly.type
_entity_poly.pdbx_seq_one_letter_code
_entity_poly.pdbx_strand_id
1 'polypeptide(L)'
;MRGFEIILLCIAAAITYGILHDQVTARICIEYFTIGHPRVTTSESPTVIAITWGVIATWWMGALLGMPLAAACRLGRWPRLTAADLVRPLIIALALMMLVAALAGVVGSMWAPEHLIRLTGMANRIPEDRHVRFMIAAWAHTASYMAGIGAGIGLLIWALRHRRAAASV
;
A
#
# COMPACT_ATOMS: atom_id res chain seq x y z
N MET A 1 -1.27 24.75 -10.62
CA MET A 1 -0.71 23.57 -11.32
C MET A 1 0.16 22.70 -10.41
N ARG A 2 1.20 23.21 -9.72
CA ARG A 2 2.10 22.36 -8.91
C ARG A 2 1.49 21.53 -7.76
N GLY A 3 0.34 21.91 -7.21
CA GLY A 3 -0.37 21.07 -6.23
C GLY A 3 -0.98 19.81 -6.86
N PHE A 4 -1.45 19.92 -8.10
CA PHE A 4 -2.00 18.80 -8.86
C PHE A 4 -0.93 17.77 -9.20
N GLU A 5 0.30 18.21 -9.51
CA GLU A 5 1.45 17.33 -9.72
C GLU A 5 1.74 16.45 -8.49
N ILE A 6 1.59 16.98 -7.27
CA ILE A 6 1.76 16.22 -6.02
C ILE A 6 0.67 15.15 -5.90
N ILE A 7 -0.57 15.50 -6.20
CA ILE A 7 -1.69 14.53 -6.16
C ILE A 7 -1.46 13.41 -7.18
N LEU A 8 -1.10 13.76 -8.42
CA LEU A 8 -0.80 12.78 -9.47
C LEU A 8 0.39 11.90 -9.09
N LEU A 9 1.45 12.47 -8.49
CA LEU A 9 2.59 11.70 -8.00
C LEU A 9 2.13 10.68 -6.94
N CYS A 10 1.31 11.08 -5.97
CA CYS A 10 0.80 10.16 -4.95
C CYS A 10 -0.11 9.06 -5.53
N ILE A 11 -0.96 9.39 -6.52
CA ILE A 11 -1.78 8.40 -7.24
C ILE A 11 -0.88 7.39 -7.98
N ALA A 12 0.05 7.88 -8.79
CA ALA A 12 0.97 7.03 -9.55
C ALA A 12 1.82 6.14 -8.62
N ALA A 13 2.30 6.70 -7.52
CA ALA A 13 3.04 5.98 -6.50
C ALA A 13 2.22 4.89 -5.80
N ALA A 14 0.97 5.18 -5.43
CA ALA A 14 0.07 4.21 -4.83
C ALA A 14 -0.26 3.05 -5.79
N ILE A 15 -0.57 3.36 -7.05
CA ILE A 15 -0.80 2.37 -8.11
C ILE A 15 0.43 1.49 -8.31
N THR A 16 1.61 2.12 -8.44
CA THR A 16 2.87 1.38 -8.64
C THR A 16 3.14 0.44 -7.47
N TYR A 17 2.98 0.93 -6.23
CA TYR A 17 3.11 0.10 -5.03
C TYR A 17 2.10 -1.04 -5.03
N GLY A 18 0.82 -0.77 -5.28
CA GLY A 18 -0.24 -1.76 -5.32
C GLY A 18 0.04 -2.87 -6.33
N ILE A 19 0.41 -2.50 -7.56
CA ILE A 19 0.77 -3.49 -8.59
C ILE A 19 1.95 -4.34 -8.12
N LEU A 20 3.04 -3.73 -7.63
CA LEU A 20 4.25 -4.47 -7.22
C LEU A 20 3.97 -5.40 -6.03
N HIS A 21 3.24 -4.92 -5.04
CA HIS A 21 2.82 -5.70 -3.89
C HIS A 21 1.94 -6.89 -4.32
N ASP A 22 0.98 -6.63 -5.21
CA ASP A 22 0.06 -7.66 -5.67
C ASP A 22 0.72 -8.66 -6.62
N GLN A 23 1.77 -8.28 -7.36
CA GLN A 23 2.55 -9.25 -8.14
C GLN A 23 3.16 -10.33 -7.23
N VAL A 24 3.55 -9.97 -6.01
CA VAL A 24 4.08 -10.93 -5.03
C VAL A 24 2.93 -11.74 -4.44
N THR A 25 1.92 -11.08 -3.89
CA THR A 25 0.86 -11.77 -3.12
C THR A 25 -0.07 -12.62 -4.01
N ALA A 26 -0.34 -12.22 -5.25
CA ALA A 26 -1.15 -13.03 -6.18
C ALA A 26 -0.45 -14.33 -6.60
N ARG A 27 0.90 -14.38 -6.54
CA ARG A 27 1.69 -15.60 -6.75
C ARG A 27 1.78 -16.48 -5.50
N ILE A 28 1.53 -15.91 -4.33
CA ILE A 28 1.41 -16.67 -3.09
C ILE A 28 0.03 -17.32 -3.02
N CYS A 29 -1.04 -16.54 -3.22
CA CYS A 29 -2.41 -17.02 -3.14
C CYS A 29 -3.34 -16.21 -4.04
N ILE A 30 -3.79 -16.83 -5.13
CA ILE A 30 -4.73 -16.20 -6.06
C ILE A 30 -6.14 -16.11 -5.46
N GLU A 31 -6.51 -17.04 -4.58
CA GLU A 31 -7.79 -17.09 -3.87
C GLU A 31 -7.99 -15.89 -2.96
N TYR A 32 -6.91 -15.29 -2.48
CA TYR A 32 -6.97 -14.02 -1.76
C TYR A 32 -7.69 -12.94 -2.58
N PHE A 33 -7.45 -12.92 -3.89
CA PHE A 33 -8.02 -11.94 -4.81
C PHE A 33 -9.33 -12.38 -5.46
N THR A 34 -9.56 -13.69 -5.62
CA THR A 34 -10.73 -14.22 -6.35
C THR A 34 -11.86 -14.71 -5.45
N ILE A 35 -11.55 -15.08 -4.19
CA ILE A 35 -12.50 -15.55 -3.18
C ILE A 35 -12.54 -14.58 -2.00
N GLY A 36 -11.38 -14.09 -1.57
CA GLY A 36 -11.24 -13.13 -0.47
C GLY A 36 -11.83 -11.74 -0.77
N HIS A 37 -11.99 -11.41 -2.05
CA HIS A 37 -12.52 -10.15 -2.53
C HIS A 37 -13.54 -10.36 -3.66
N PRO A 38 -14.42 -9.36 -3.94
CA PRO A 38 -15.34 -9.43 -5.08
C PRO A 38 -14.59 -9.64 -6.39
N ARG A 39 -15.05 -10.57 -7.23
CA ARG A 39 -14.35 -10.89 -8.47
C ARG A 39 -14.46 -9.75 -9.48
N VAL A 40 -13.33 -9.09 -9.76
CA VAL A 40 -13.24 -7.95 -10.71
C VAL A 40 -12.77 -8.33 -12.11
N THR A 41 -12.22 -9.54 -12.27
CA THR A 41 -11.76 -10.07 -13.57
C THR A 41 -12.02 -11.57 -13.63
N THR A 42 -12.27 -12.08 -14.84
CA THR A 42 -12.40 -13.52 -15.12
C THR A 42 -11.05 -14.20 -15.31
N SER A 43 -9.98 -13.43 -15.48
CA SER A 43 -8.62 -13.95 -15.66
C SER A 43 -8.08 -14.58 -14.37
N GLU A 44 -7.44 -15.74 -14.52
CA GLU A 44 -6.67 -16.41 -13.46
C GLU A 44 -5.16 -16.16 -13.55
N SER A 45 -4.72 -15.33 -14.50
CA SER A 45 -3.32 -14.90 -14.56
C SER A 45 -2.96 -14.03 -13.34
N PRO A 46 -1.97 -14.41 -12.51
CA PRO A 46 -1.53 -13.61 -11.38
C PRO A 46 -1.09 -12.20 -11.79
N THR A 47 -0.48 -12.07 -12.97
CA THR A 47 -0.05 -10.76 -13.51
C THR A 47 -1.25 -9.84 -13.78
N VAL A 48 -2.30 -10.37 -14.42
CA VAL A 48 -3.50 -9.60 -14.75
C VAL A 48 -4.24 -9.20 -13.47
N ILE A 49 -4.37 -10.13 -12.52
CA ILE A 49 -4.99 -9.88 -11.22
C ILE A 49 -4.24 -8.77 -10.48
N ALA A 50 -2.91 -8.87 -10.39
CA ALA A 50 -2.09 -7.89 -9.69
C ALA A 50 -2.12 -6.50 -10.33
N ILE A 51 -2.16 -6.40 -11.65
CA ILE A 51 -2.33 -5.10 -12.34
C ILE A 51 -3.72 -4.53 -12.03
N THR A 52 -4.76 -5.36 -12.12
CA THR A 52 -6.16 -4.93 -11.95
C THR A 52 -6.43 -4.46 -10.53
N TRP A 53 -6.12 -5.29 -9.53
CA TRP A 53 -6.30 -4.96 -8.12
C TRP A 53 -5.35 -3.85 -7.67
N GLY A 54 -4.09 -3.91 -8.10
CA GLY A 54 -3.10 -2.90 -7.78
C GLY A 54 -3.55 -1.49 -8.17
N VAL A 55 -4.28 -1.34 -9.28
CA VAL A 55 -4.89 -0.06 -9.68
C VAL A 55 -6.15 0.24 -8.86
N ILE A 56 -7.15 -0.66 -8.92
CA ILE A 56 -8.50 -0.43 -8.35
C ILE A 56 -8.43 -0.16 -6.84
N ALA A 57 -7.60 -0.91 -6.12
CA ALA A 57 -7.50 -0.82 -4.67
C ALA A 57 -6.75 0.43 -4.18
N THR A 58 -5.86 1.02 -5.00
CA THR A 58 -4.88 1.99 -4.47
C THR A 58 -4.94 3.39 -5.07
N TRP A 59 -5.52 3.60 -6.26
CA TRP A 59 -5.51 4.93 -6.88
C TRP A 59 -6.14 6.00 -5.98
N TRP A 60 -7.25 5.66 -5.32
CA TRP A 60 -8.00 6.57 -4.46
C TRP A 60 -7.29 6.79 -3.12
N MET A 61 -6.50 5.82 -2.64
CA MET A 61 -5.60 6.01 -1.49
C MET A 61 -4.50 7.01 -1.82
N GLY A 62 -3.93 6.93 -3.03
CA GLY A 62 -2.98 7.93 -3.51
C GLY A 62 -3.59 9.32 -3.60
N ALA A 63 -4.85 9.45 -4.05
CA ALA A 63 -5.57 10.72 -4.03
C ALA A 63 -5.83 11.22 -2.59
N LEU A 64 -6.27 10.33 -1.70
CA LEU A 64 -6.54 10.63 -0.29
C LEU A 64 -5.31 11.15 0.45
N LEU A 65 -4.11 10.61 0.18
CA LEU A 65 -2.85 11.14 0.69
C LEU A 65 -2.41 12.40 -0.05
N GLY A 66 -2.54 12.41 -1.38
CA GLY A 66 -2.06 13.48 -2.24
C GLY A 66 -2.71 14.83 -1.95
N MET A 67 -4.00 14.86 -1.65
CA MET A 67 -4.73 16.09 -1.32
C MET A 67 -4.18 16.81 -0.06
N PRO A 68 -4.13 16.19 1.13
CA PRO A 68 -3.57 16.82 2.32
C PRO A 68 -2.07 17.09 2.16
N LEU A 69 -1.31 16.24 1.45
CA LEU A 69 0.11 16.48 1.22
C LEU A 69 0.35 17.68 0.30
N ALA A 70 -0.46 17.86 -0.75
CA ALA A 70 -0.43 19.04 -1.59
C ALA A 70 -0.77 20.30 -0.78
N ALA A 71 -1.79 20.25 0.08
CA ALA A 71 -2.09 21.36 1.00
C ALA A 71 -0.90 21.67 1.91
N ALA A 72 -0.33 20.64 2.57
CA ALA A 72 0.82 20.74 3.44
C ALA A 72 2.10 21.22 2.75
N CYS A 73 2.22 21.06 1.43
CA CYS A 73 3.36 21.52 0.63
C CYS A 73 3.18 22.94 0.05
N ARG A 74 1.94 23.36 -0.19
CA ARG A 74 1.63 24.54 -1.00
C ARG A 74 1.00 25.70 -0.24
N LEU A 75 0.26 25.43 0.83
CA LEU A 75 -0.41 26.45 1.63
C LEU A 75 0.53 27.05 2.70
N GLY A 76 0.19 28.25 3.16
CA GLY A 76 0.95 28.97 4.19
C GLY A 76 2.19 29.72 3.69
N ARG A 77 2.93 30.29 4.65
CA ARG A 77 4.05 31.22 4.41
C ARG A 77 5.43 30.58 4.20
N TRP A 78 5.59 29.30 4.54
CA TRP A 78 6.88 28.62 4.41
C TRP A 78 7.24 28.30 2.95
N PRO A 79 8.53 28.12 2.61
CA PRO A 79 8.97 27.70 1.29
C PRO A 79 8.15 26.52 0.77
N ARG A 80 7.68 26.59 -0.47
CA ARG A 80 6.75 25.59 -1.01
C ARG A 80 7.53 24.42 -1.61
N LEU A 81 7.09 23.20 -1.34
CA LEU A 81 7.65 22.00 -1.97
C LEU A 81 6.98 21.73 -3.32
N THR A 82 7.72 21.04 -4.17
CA THR A 82 7.31 20.54 -5.49
C THR A 82 7.19 19.01 -5.45
N ALA A 83 6.61 18.42 -6.50
CA ALA A 83 6.53 16.96 -6.60
C ALA A 83 7.93 16.31 -6.60
N ALA A 84 8.93 16.95 -7.21
CA ALA A 84 10.31 16.45 -7.24
C ALA A 84 10.91 16.30 -5.84
N ASP A 85 10.62 17.25 -4.93
CA ASP A 85 11.09 17.21 -3.53
C ASP A 85 10.49 16.03 -2.75
N LEU A 86 9.34 15.51 -3.21
CA LEU A 86 8.62 14.41 -2.57
C LEU A 86 9.04 13.02 -3.08
N VAL A 87 9.72 12.92 -4.22
CA VAL A 87 10.05 11.62 -4.84
C VAL A 87 10.86 10.75 -3.88
N ARG A 88 11.96 11.27 -3.33
CA ARG A 88 12.83 10.52 -2.42
C ARG A 88 12.12 10.06 -1.13
N PRO A 89 11.47 10.94 -0.34
CA PRO A 89 10.79 10.50 0.88
C PRO A 89 9.62 9.54 0.57
N LEU A 90 8.93 9.71 -0.57
CA LEU A 90 7.87 8.81 -1.00
C LEU A 90 8.42 7.41 -1.33
N ILE A 91 9.52 7.30 -2.08
CA ILE A 91 10.16 6.01 -2.37
C ILE A 91 10.60 5.31 -1.07
N ILE A 92 11.20 6.05 -0.13
CA ILE A 92 11.60 5.49 1.17
C ILE A 92 10.38 4.96 1.93
N ALA A 93 9.30 5.75 1.99
CA ALA A 93 8.05 5.35 2.64
C ALA A 93 7.48 4.06 2.04
N LEU A 94 7.39 3.98 0.71
CA LEU A 94 6.88 2.79 0.01
C LEU A 94 7.77 1.56 0.21
N ALA A 95 9.10 1.73 0.20
CA ALA A 95 10.04 0.64 0.45
C ALA A 95 9.89 0.09 1.88
N LEU A 96 9.75 0.97 2.88
CA LEU A 96 9.49 0.57 4.26
C LEU A 96 8.14 -0.15 4.41
N MET A 97 7.10 0.34 3.74
CA MET A 97 5.80 -0.35 3.72
C MET A 97 5.91 -1.75 3.11
N MET A 98 6.64 -1.89 1.99
CA MET A 98 6.87 -3.19 1.35
C MET A 98 7.61 -4.14 2.29
N LEU A 99 8.63 -3.65 2.99
CA LEU A 99 9.38 -4.44 3.97
C LEU A 99 8.48 -4.90 5.13
N VAL A 100 7.67 -4.00 5.69
CA VAL A 100 6.72 -4.34 6.77
C VAL A 100 5.70 -5.37 6.30
N ALA A 101 5.16 -5.23 5.08
CA ALA A 101 4.24 -6.20 4.50
C ALA A 101 4.90 -7.58 4.31
N ALA A 102 6.13 -7.62 3.80
CA ALA A 102 6.87 -8.86 3.62
C ALA A 102 7.15 -9.56 4.96
N LEU A 103 7.61 -8.82 5.97
CA LEU A 103 7.86 -9.36 7.31
C LEU A 103 6.57 -9.87 7.96
N ALA A 104 5.46 -9.15 7.81
CA ALA A 104 4.16 -9.61 8.30
C ALA A 104 3.68 -10.88 7.60
N GLY A 105 3.91 -11.00 6.28
CA GLY A 105 3.64 -12.24 5.55
C GLY A 105 4.45 -13.42 6.08
N VAL A 106 5.74 -13.21 6.40
CA VAL A 106 6.59 -14.23 7.03
C VAL A 106 6.07 -14.61 8.42
N VAL A 107 5.72 -13.63 9.27
CA VAL A 107 5.13 -13.91 10.59
C VAL A 107 3.82 -14.68 10.45
N GLY A 108 2.95 -14.28 9.52
CA GLY A 108 1.72 -15.00 9.22
C GLY A 108 1.95 -16.45 8.77
N SER A 109 3.05 -16.72 8.06
CA SER A 109 3.43 -18.09 7.66
C SER A 109 3.83 -18.96 8.84
N MET A 110 4.44 -18.38 9.88
CA MET A 110 4.91 -19.11 11.07
C MET A 110 3.76 -19.53 11.98
N TRP A 111 2.66 -18.77 12.01
CA TRP A 111 1.55 -19.00 12.96
C TRP A 111 0.35 -19.73 12.36
N ALA A 112 0.29 -19.86 11.03
CA ALA A 112 -0.79 -20.55 10.34
C ALA A 112 -0.81 -22.09 10.54
N PRO A 113 0.33 -22.81 10.61
CA PRO A 113 0.33 -24.28 10.75
C PRO A 113 -0.13 -24.79 12.12
N GLU A 114 0.08 -24.02 13.20
CA GLU A 114 -0.19 -24.47 14.58
C GLU A 114 -1.66 -24.32 15.02
N HIS A 115 -2.59 -24.03 14.10
CA HIS A 115 -3.99 -23.69 14.40
C HIS A 115 -4.22 -22.48 15.33
N LEU A 116 -3.18 -21.73 15.70
CA LEU A 116 -3.31 -20.55 16.58
C LEU A 116 -4.21 -19.48 15.96
N ILE A 117 -4.16 -19.30 14.63
CA ILE A 117 -5.01 -18.36 13.89
C ILE A 117 -5.58 -19.07 12.67
N ARG A 118 -6.83 -19.54 12.79
CA ARG A 118 -7.55 -20.17 11.68
C ARG A 118 -8.18 -19.10 10.80
N LEU A 119 -8.26 -19.38 9.50
CA LEU A 119 -9.10 -18.62 8.59
C LEU A 119 -10.55 -18.78 9.06
N THR A 120 -11.12 -17.77 9.70
CA THR A 120 -12.52 -17.79 10.15
C THR A 120 -13.41 -17.11 9.11
N GLY A 121 -14.63 -17.62 8.91
CA GLY A 121 -15.62 -17.09 7.95
C GLY A 121 -15.43 -17.53 6.49
N MET A 122 -14.20 -17.61 5.98
CA MET A 122 -13.92 -18.05 4.60
C MET A 122 -13.38 -19.48 4.48
N ALA A 123 -13.12 -20.16 5.60
CA ALA A 123 -12.53 -21.52 5.63
C ALA A 123 -13.24 -22.50 4.69
N ASN A 124 -14.58 -22.47 4.68
CA ASN A 124 -15.40 -23.40 3.89
C ASN A 124 -15.38 -23.11 2.37
N ARG A 125 -14.85 -21.95 1.95
CA ARG A 125 -14.77 -21.53 0.54
C ARG A 125 -13.38 -21.70 -0.05
N ILE A 126 -12.37 -21.92 0.79
CA ILE A 126 -10.97 -22.00 0.38
C ILE A 126 -10.48 -23.41 0.68
N PRO A 127 -9.86 -24.11 -0.28
CA PRO A 127 -9.25 -25.42 -0.02
C PRO A 127 -8.26 -25.35 1.16
N GLU A 128 -8.28 -26.35 2.04
CA GLU A 128 -7.47 -26.37 3.27
C GLU A 128 -5.97 -26.24 2.98
N ASP A 129 -5.49 -26.84 1.88
CA ASP A 129 -4.10 -26.74 1.41
C ASP A 129 -3.68 -25.32 0.97
N ARG A 130 -4.64 -24.39 0.87
CA ARG A 130 -4.42 -22.98 0.52
C ARG A 130 -4.60 -22.03 1.69
N HIS A 131 -5.08 -22.48 2.85
CA HIS A 131 -5.33 -21.61 4.02
C HIS A 131 -4.08 -20.87 4.48
N VAL A 132 -2.94 -21.56 4.58
CA VAL A 132 -1.66 -20.93 4.98
C VAL A 132 -1.25 -19.84 3.99
N ARG A 133 -1.31 -20.13 2.69
CA ARG A 133 -0.98 -19.18 1.61
C ARG A 133 -1.92 -17.97 1.62
N PHE A 134 -3.20 -18.19 1.87
CA PHE A 134 -4.18 -17.12 2.02
C PHE A 134 -3.87 -16.24 3.23
N MET A 135 -3.54 -16.84 4.37
CA MET A 135 -3.17 -16.10 5.58
C MET A 135 -1.92 -15.26 5.39
N ILE A 136 -0.90 -15.77 4.69
CA ILE A 136 0.30 -14.99 4.33
C ILE A 136 -0.08 -13.73 3.54
N ALA A 137 -0.91 -13.89 2.50
CA ALA A 137 -1.38 -12.76 1.71
C ALA A 137 -2.21 -11.78 2.55
N ALA A 138 -3.11 -12.28 3.41
CA ALA A 138 -3.94 -11.45 4.28
C ALA A 138 -3.12 -10.63 5.28
N TRP A 139 -2.09 -11.24 5.88
CA TRP A 139 -1.20 -10.55 6.81
C TRP A 139 -0.36 -9.48 6.11
N ALA A 140 0.18 -9.79 4.93
CA ALA A 140 0.93 -8.82 4.14
C ALA A 140 0.09 -7.58 3.79
N HIS A 141 -1.15 -7.78 3.31
CA HIS A 141 -2.07 -6.67 3.00
C HIS A 141 -2.47 -5.86 4.24
N THR A 142 -2.82 -6.53 5.34
CA THR A 142 -3.21 -5.84 6.58
C THR A 142 -2.08 -4.97 7.10
N ALA A 143 -0.86 -5.50 7.12
CA ALA A 143 0.32 -4.74 7.53
C ALA A 143 0.63 -3.60 6.55
N SER A 144 0.47 -3.81 5.24
CA SER A 144 0.63 -2.77 4.22
C SER A 144 -0.34 -1.60 4.44
N TYR A 145 -1.62 -1.86 4.74
CA TYR A 145 -2.59 -0.80 5.03
C TYR A 145 -2.20 0.03 6.26
N MET A 146 -1.80 -0.64 7.35
CA MET A 146 -1.37 0.05 8.58
C MET A 146 -0.08 0.84 8.37
N ALA A 147 0.90 0.25 7.71
CA ALA A 147 2.14 0.91 7.35
C ALA A 147 1.88 2.11 6.42
N GLY A 148 0.93 2.00 5.49
CA GLY A 148 0.52 3.08 4.60
C GLY A 148 -0.06 4.29 5.32
N ILE A 149 -0.93 4.07 6.31
CA ILE A 149 -1.45 5.14 7.16
C ILE A 149 -0.30 5.82 7.91
N GLY A 150 0.57 5.03 8.56
CA GLY A 150 1.72 5.56 9.30
C GLY A 150 2.70 6.34 8.41
N ALA A 151 3.01 5.81 7.23
CA ALA A 151 3.85 6.45 6.23
C ALA A 151 3.25 7.76 5.70
N GLY A 152 1.94 7.79 5.43
CA GLY A 152 1.23 8.99 5.00
C GLY A 152 1.27 10.11 6.04
N ILE A 153 1.02 9.78 7.31
CA ILE A 153 1.15 10.72 8.44
C ILE A 153 2.61 11.19 8.57
N GLY A 154 3.56 10.26 8.49
CA GLY A 154 4.99 10.57 8.53
C GLY A 154 5.43 11.54 7.43
N LEU A 155 4.94 11.36 6.21
CA LEU A 155 5.20 12.26 5.07
C LEU A 155 4.62 13.66 5.29
N LEU A 156 3.41 13.76 5.84
CA LEU A 156 2.80 15.06 6.19
C LEU A 156 3.64 15.81 7.23
N ILE A 157 4.03 15.12 8.31
CA ILE A 157 4.87 15.69 9.36
C ILE A 157 6.23 16.10 8.79
N TRP A 158 6.86 15.24 7.99
CA TRP A 158 8.13 15.52 7.35
C TRP A 158 8.04 16.77 6.46
N ALA A 159 7.01 16.88 5.62
CA ALA A 159 6.84 18.03 4.72
C ALA A 159 6.72 19.34 5.51
N LEU A 160 5.88 19.37 6.57
CA LEU A 160 5.72 20.55 7.40
C LEU A 160 7.02 20.94 8.13
N ARG A 161 7.74 19.96 8.70
CA ARG A 161 9.01 20.19 9.40
C ARG A 161 10.10 20.67 8.46
N HIS A 162 10.21 20.07 7.28
CA HIS A 162 11.20 20.41 6.28
C HIS A 162 11.00 21.85 5.75
N ARG A 163 9.75 22.21 5.46
CA ARG A 163 9.38 23.58 5.06
C ARG A 163 9.67 24.60 6.15
N ARG A 164 9.36 24.27 7.40
CA ARG A 164 9.62 25.16 8.55
C ARG A 164 11.11 25.38 8.75
N ALA A 165 11.92 24.33 8.67
CA ALA A 165 13.38 24.43 8.83
C ALA A 165 14.00 25.30 7.73
N ALA A 166 13.54 25.17 6.48
CA ALA A 166 14.00 25.99 5.37
C ALA A 166 13.59 27.47 5.47
N ALA A 167 12.61 27.82 6.32
CA ALA A 167 12.20 29.20 6.56
C ALA A 167 13.03 29.89 7.66
N SER A 168 13.83 29.13 8.42
CA SER A 168 14.69 29.63 9.50
C SER A 168 16.12 29.92 9.04
N VAL A 169 16.41 29.69 7.75
CA VAL A 169 17.69 29.96 7.08
C VAL A 169 17.51 31.18 6.20
#